data_AF-A0A920VHJ1-F1
#
_entry.id   AF-A0A920VHJ1-F1
#
_cell.length_a   1.000
_cell.length_b   1.000
_cell.length_c   1.000
_cell.angle_alpha   90.00
_cell.angle_beta   90.00
_cell.angle_gamma   90.00
#
_symmetry.space_group_name_H-M   'P 1'
#
loop_
_entity.id
_entity.type
_entity.pdbx_description
1 polymer ?
#
loop_
_entity_poly.entity_id
_entity_poly.type
_entity_poly.pdbx_seq_one_letter_code
_entity_poly.pdbx_strand_id
1 'polypeptide(L)'
;MNLLVVGGGGREHALAWKLAASRRVGTVFVAPGNAGTAQEPGVVNIDIGINEIDQLVAFAKNNAVAFTVIGPEAPLVNGVVDAFDEVGLRCLGPNRGAAQLEGSKAFTKSFPFKRHRIPTAAYSVFDDADEAIDWVKQHPGPCVIKADGLAAGERG
;
A
#
# COMPACT_ATOMS: atom_id res chain seq x y z
N MET A 1 -10.25 18.01 -13.23
CA MET A 1 -9.17 17.03 -13.51
C MET A 1 -9.65 15.64 -13.16
N ASN A 2 -9.16 14.62 -13.88
CA ASN A 2 -9.50 13.23 -13.62
C ASN A 2 -8.51 12.62 -12.63
N LEU A 3 -9.01 11.82 -11.70
CA LEU A 3 -8.20 11.13 -10.70
C LEU A 3 -8.47 9.63 -10.78
N LEU A 4 -7.49 8.82 -10.39
CA LEU A 4 -7.63 7.36 -10.28
C LEU A 4 -7.32 6.94 -8.84
N VAL A 5 -8.17 6.11 -8.24
CA VAL A 5 -7.95 5.47 -6.94
C VAL A 5 -7.89 3.97 -7.16
N VAL A 6 -6.81 3.32 -6.76
CA VAL A 6 -6.67 1.86 -6.87
C VAL A 6 -7.02 1.22 -5.55
N GLY A 7 -7.92 0.24 -5.58
CA GLY A 7 -8.43 -0.55 -4.47
C GLY A 7 -9.96 -0.62 -4.44
N GLY A 8 -10.48 -1.36 -3.47
CA GLY A 8 -11.92 -1.62 -3.32
C GLY A 8 -12.40 -1.69 -1.87
N GLY A 9 -11.54 -1.33 -0.91
CA GLY A 9 -11.89 -1.31 0.50
C GLY A 9 -12.57 -0.02 0.93
N GLY A 10 -12.90 0.07 2.23
CA GLY A 10 -13.50 1.28 2.82
C GLY A 10 -12.56 2.49 2.80
N ARG A 11 -11.24 2.26 2.84
CA ARG A 11 -10.22 3.31 2.71
C ARG A 11 -10.32 4.01 1.36
N GLU A 12 -10.41 3.23 0.29
CA GLU A 12 -10.50 3.78 -1.06
C GLU A 12 -11.83 4.47 -1.33
N HIS A 13 -12.92 3.97 -0.73
CA HIS A 13 -14.20 4.68 -0.76
C HIS A 13 -14.10 6.05 -0.07
N ALA A 14 -13.55 6.12 1.14
CA ALA A 14 -13.39 7.40 1.84
C ALA A 14 -12.51 8.39 1.08
N LEU A 15 -11.43 7.90 0.43
CA LEU A 15 -10.58 8.71 -0.43
C LEU A 15 -11.34 9.21 -1.67
N ALA A 16 -12.02 8.32 -2.39
CA ALA A 16 -12.78 8.68 -3.58
C ALA A 16 -13.89 9.70 -3.27
N TRP A 17 -14.63 9.48 -2.18
CA TRP A 17 -15.64 10.41 -1.67
C TRP A 17 -15.05 11.80 -1.39
N LYS A 18 -13.91 11.85 -0.69
CA LYS A 18 -13.29 13.13 -0.34
C LYS A 18 -12.72 13.86 -1.56
N LEU A 19 -12.17 13.13 -2.52
CA LEU A 19 -11.64 13.68 -3.76
C LEU A 19 -12.76 14.22 -4.66
N ALA A 20 -13.88 13.49 -4.77
CA ALA A 20 -15.05 13.91 -5.54
C ALA A 20 -15.69 15.20 -5.00
N ALA A 21 -15.56 15.48 -3.69
CA ALA A 21 -16.04 16.73 -3.09
C ALA A 21 -15.26 17.99 -3.53
N SER A 22 -14.09 17.84 -4.17
CA SER A 22 -13.27 18.98 -4.60
C SER A 22 -13.76 19.57 -5.93
N ARG A 23 -14.01 20.88 -5.97
CA ARG A 23 -14.43 21.60 -7.18
C ARG A 23 -13.42 21.53 -8.35
N ARG A 24 -12.18 21.13 -8.10
CA ARG A 24 -11.13 21.00 -9.14
C ARG A 24 -11.15 19.62 -9.79
N VAL A 25 -11.83 18.65 -9.17
CA VAL A 25 -11.93 17.26 -9.62
C VAL A 25 -13.20 17.12 -10.46
N GLY A 26 -13.06 16.50 -11.62
CA GLY A 26 -14.19 16.23 -12.52
C GLY A 26 -14.74 14.84 -12.27
N THR A 27 -13.90 13.83 -12.51
CA THR A 27 -14.25 12.42 -12.32
C THR A 27 -13.18 11.72 -11.50
N VAL A 28 -13.61 10.92 -10.53
CA VAL A 28 -12.76 10.01 -9.77
C VAL A 28 -13.02 8.59 -10.27
N PHE A 29 -12.03 7.99 -10.93
CA PHE A 29 -12.08 6.58 -11.29
C PHE A 29 -11.63 5.73 -10.11
N VAL A 30 -12.26 4.58 -9.88
CA VAL A 30 -11.87 3.64 -8.82
C VAL A 30 -11.70 2.24 -9.41
N ALA A 31 -10.54 1.61 -9.19
CA ALA A 31 -10.16 0.33 -9.80
C ALA A 31 -9.83 -0.73 -8.73
N PRO A 32 -10.62 -1.81 -8.57
CA PRO A 32 -11.92 -2.07 -9.21
C PRO A 32 -13.08 -1.29 -8.58
N GLY A 33 -12.88 -0.70 -7.40
CA GLY A 33 -13.94 -0.10 -6.60
C GLY A 33 -14.84 -1.13 -5.93
N ASN A 34 -15.95 -0.67 -5.35
CA ASN A 34 -16.96 -1.49 -4.69
C ASN A 34 -18.38 -0.94 -4.90
N ALA A 35 -19.39 -1.63 -4.35
CA ALA A 35 -20.79 -1.23 -4.48
C ALA A 35 -21.09 0.14 -3.84
N GLY A 36 -20.30 0.58 -2.86
CA GLY A 36 -20.41 1.90 -2.24
C GLY A 36 -19.87 3.01 -3.14
N THR A 37 -18.68 2.83 -3.72
CA THR A 37 -18.09 3.82 -4.65
C THR A 37 -18.91 3.99 -5.92
N ALA A 38 -19.62 2.95 -6.37
CA ALA A 38 -20.52 3.04 -7.52
C ALA A 38 -21.74 3.95 -7.29
N GLN A 39 -22.10 4.22 -6.03
CA GLN A 39 -23.24 5.08 -5.68
C GLN A 39 -22.82 6.53 -5.43
N GLU A 40 -21.51 6.82 -5.40
CA GLU A 40 -21.01 8.15 -5.08
C GLU A 40 -21.05 9.08 -6.30
N PRO A 41 -21.61 10.30 -6.16
CA PRO A 41 -21.62 11.28 -7.24
C PRO A 41 -20.20 11.66 -7.68
N GLY A 42 -19.96 11.62 -8.99
CA GLY A 42 -18.66 11.97 -9.57
C GLY A 42 -17.59 10.87 -9.46
N VAL A 43 -17.98 9.68 -8.99
CA VAL A 43 -17.12 8.50 -8.91
C VAL A 43 -17.56 7.47 -9.96
N VAL A 44 -16.59 6.81 -10.61
CA VAL A 44 -16.82 5.79 -11.63
C VAL A 44 -15.93 4.59 -11.35
N ASN A 45 -16.53 3.42 -11.12
CA ASN A 45 -15.77 2.19 -10.99
C ASN A 45 -15.32 1.68 -12.36
N ILE A 46 -14.12 1.13 -12.43
CA ILE A 46 -13.55 0.52 -13.63
C ILE A 46 -13.16 -0.92 -13.32
N ASP A 47 -13.42 -1.83 -14.26
CA ASP A 47 -13.14 -3.25 -14.08
C ASP A 47 -11.67 -3.56 -14.41
N ILE A 48 -10.76 -3.05 -13.56
CA ILE A 48 -9.33 -3.32 -13.61
C ILE A 48 -8.89 -3.75 -12.21
N GLY A 49 -8.28 -4.92 -12.12
CA GLY A 49 -7.73 -5.46 -10.89
C GLY A 49 -6.56 -4.65 -10.35
N ILE A 50 -6.39 -4.66 -9.04
CA ILE A 50 -5.36 -3.86 -8.35
C ILE A 50 -3.92 -4.20 -8.78
N ASN A 51 -3.69 -5.42 -9.27
CA ASN A 51 -2.39 -5.92 -9.70
C ASN A 51 -2.17 -5.83 -11.22
N GLU A 52 -3.14 -5.33 -11.98
CA GLU A 52 -3.06 -5.21 -13.44
C GLU A 52 -2.39 -3.89 -13.82
N ILE A 53 -1.12 -3.73 -13.41
CA ILE A 53 -0.36 -2.48 -13.49
C ILE A 53 -0.35 -1.90 -14.90
N ASP A 54 -0.09 -2.72 -15.92
CA ASP A 54 -0.07 -2.26 -17.32
C ASP A 54 -1.41 -1.67 -17.76
N GLN A 55 -2.51 -2.28 -17.33
CA GLN A 55 -3.86 -1.79 -17.62
C GLN A 55 -4.19 -0.52 -16.85
N LEU A 56 -3.76 -0.42 -15.59
CA LEU A 56 -3.89 0.81 -14.79
C LEU A 56 -3.14 1.98 -15.42
N VAL A 57 -1.90 1.74 -15.88
CA VAL A 57 -1.08 2.74 -16.57
C VAL A 57 -1.72 3.17 -17.89
N ALA A 58 -2.14 2.19 -18.71
CA ALA A 58 -2.80 2.46 -19.99
C ALA A 58 -4.11 3.25 -19.79
N PHE A 59 -4.91 2.86 -18.80
CA PHE A 59 -6.15 3.54 -18.45
C PHE A 59 -5.90 4.99 -18.01
N ALA A 60 -4.93 5.20 -17.13
CA ALA A 60 -4.59 6.52 -16.63
C ALA A 60 -4.11 7.44 -17.76
N LYS A 61 -3.32 6.93 -18.69
CA LYS A 61 -2.88 7.64 -19.89
C LYS A 61 -4.05 8.00 -20.81
N ASN A 62 -4.90 7.02 -21.14
CA ASN A 62 -6.01 7.20 -22.09
C ASN A 62 -7.11 8.12 -21.56
N ASN A 63 -7.30 8.19 -20.24
CA ASN A 63 -8.32 9.01 -19.60
C ASN A 63 -7.79 10.34 -19.05
N ALA A 64 -6.57 10.72 -19.43
CA ALA A 64 -5.89 11.95 -18.98
C ALA A 64 -5.97 12.12 -17.45
N VAL A 65 -5.69 11.04 -16.71
CA VAL A 65 -5.66 11.06 -15.25
C VAL A 65 -4.50 11.97 -14.82
N ALA A 66 -4.84 13.01 -14.09
CA ALA A 66 -3.86 13.97 -13.60
C ALA A 66 -3.03 13.40 -12.46
N PHE A 67 -3.63 12.50 -11.67
CA PHE A 67 -3.00 11.92 -10.50
C PHE A 67 -3.67 10.61 -10.06
N THR A 68 -2.87 9.59 -9.71
CA THR A 68 -3.33 8.27 -9.23
C THR A 68 -2.99 8.05 -7.76
N VAL A 69 -3.93 7.59 -6.95
CA VAL A 69 -3.73 7.25 -5.53
C VAL A 69 -3.79 5.73 -5.37
N ILE A 70 -2.74 5.12 -4.81
CA ILE A 70 -2.71 3.69 -4.56
C ILE A 70 -3.17 3.44 -3.12
N GLY A 71 -4.31 2.78 -2.98
CA GLY A 71 -4.86 2.38 -1.69
C GLY A 71 -4.17 1.16 -1.09
N PRO A 72 -4.21 -0.02 -1.74
CA PRO A 72 -3.68 -1.26 -1.17
C PRO A 72 -2.16 -1.34 -1.20
N GLU A 73 -1.62 -2.12 -0.26
CA GLU A 73 -0.18 -2.29 -0.07
C GLU A 73 0.45 -3.16 -1.18
N ALA A 74 -0.29 -4.14 -1.71
CA ALA A 74 0.23 -5.14 -2.65
C ALA A 74 0.73 -4.53 -3.99
N PRO A 75 0.01 -3.60 -4.64
CA PRO A 75 0.50 -2.96 -5.87
C PRO A 75 1.73 -2.08 -5.64
N LEU A 76 1.86 -1.47 -4.45
CA LEU A 76 3.05 -0.67 -4.08
C LEU A 76 4.31 -1.55 -4.06
N VAL A 77 4.23 -2.73 -3.45
CA VAL A 77 5.34 -3.70 -3.41
C VAL A 77 5.68 -4.23 -4.81
N ASN A 78 4.68 -4.35 -5.69
CA ASN A 78 4.85 -4.77 -7.08
C ASN A 78 5.41 -3.66 -7.99
N GLY A 79 5.64 -2.45 -7.48
CA GLY A 79 6.26 -1.36 -8.25
C GLY A 79 5.27 -0.59 -9.14
N VAL A 80 3.99 -0.52 -8.77
CA VAL A 80 3.00 0.28 -9.52
C VAL A 80 3.41 1.74 -9.66
N VAL A 81 4.05 2.33 -8.64
CA VAL A 81 4.51 3.72 -8.67
C VAL A 81 5.62 3.90 -9.69
N ASP A 82 6.58 2.97 -9.75
CA ASP A 82 7.69 3.01 -10.70
C ASP A 82 7.17 2.92 -12.14
N ALA A 83 6.20 2.04 -12.40
CA ALA A 83 5.58 1.90 -13.72
C ALA A 83 4.84 3.17 -14.17
N PHE A 84 4.22 3.91 -13.23
CA PHE A 84 3.59 5.20 -13.53
C PHE A 84 4.62 6.29 -13.80
N ASP A 85 5.71 6.33 -13.02
CA ASP A 85 6.80 7.30 -13.19
C ASP A 85 7.54 7.11 -14.51
N GLU A 86 7.79 5.87 -14.95
CA GLU A 86 8.44 5.55 -16.23
C GLU A 86 7.72 6.15 -17.45
N VAL A 87 6.40 6.27 -17.38
CA VAL A 87 5.58 6.88 -18.45
C VAL A 87 5.22 8.35 -18.17
N GLY A 88 5.77 8.95 -17.12
CA GLY A 88 5.56 10.34 -16.73
C GLY A 88 4.17 10.64 -16.16
N LEU A 89 3.46 9.62 -15.65
CA LEU A 89 2.18 9.79 -14.96
C LEU A 89 2.42 9.99 -13.47
N ARG A 90 1.62 10.84 -12.84
CA ARG A 90 1.79 11.15 -11.42
C ARG A 90 1.07 10.14 -10.53
N CYS A 91 1.78 9.53 -9.58
CA CYS A 91 1.25 8.52 -8.67
C CYS A 91 1.60 8.83 -7.20
N LEU A 92 0.62 8.77 -6.27
CA LEU A 92 0.82 8.97 -4.82
C LEU A 92 0.95 7.58 -4.25
N GLY A 93 2.19 7.25 -3.93
CA GLY A 93 2.57 6.04 -3.23
C GLY A 93 4.08 6.05 -3.03
N PRO A 94 4.59 5.31 -2.05
CA PRO A 94 6.02 5.05 -1.98
C PRO A 94 6.45 4.28 -3.24
N ASN A 95 7.59 4.66 -3.83
CA ASN A 95 8.25 3.83 -4.85
C ASN A 95 8.64 2.46 -4.26
N ARG A 96 8.97 1.47 -5.10
CA ARG A 96 9.25 0.11 -4.61
C ARG A 96 10.34 0.05 -3.54
N GLY A 97 11.33 0.94 -3.60
CA GLY A 97 12.37 1.06 -2.58
C GLY A 97 11.83 1.56 -1.23
N ALA A 98 10.96 2.55 -1.24
CA ALA A 98 10.32 3.09 -0.04
C ALA A 98 9.21 2.16 0.51
N ALA A 99 8.52 1.41 -0.35
CA ALA A 99 7.47 0.47 0.02
C ALA A 99 7.99 -0.71 0.86
N GLN A 100 9.31 -0.98 0.83
CA GLN A 100 9.95 -1.97 1.69
C GLN A 100 9.82 -1.65 3.19
N LEU A 101 9.64 -0.38 3.57
CA LEU A 101 9.40 0.03 4.96
C LEU A 101 8.03 -0.44 5.51
N GLU A 102 7.11 -0.81 4.64
CA GLU A 102 5.79 -1.32 5.02
C GLU A 102 5.63 -2.81 4.67
N GLY A 103 6.23 -3.25 3.56
CA GLY A 103 6.20 -4.65 3.11
C GLY A 103 7.13 -5.60 3.88
N SER A 104 8.21 -5.13 4.50
CA SER A 104 9.15 -5.95 5.28
C SER A 104 9.37 -5.40 6.68
N LYS A 105 8.92 -6.15 7.69
CA LYS A 105 9.13 -5.81 9.10
C LYS A 105 10.62 -5.97 9.47
N ALA A 106 11.33 -6.90 8.83
CA ALA A 106 12.79 -7.04 8.98
C ALA A 106 13.57 -5.83 8.43
N PHE A 107 13.14 -5.25 7.30
CA PHE A 107 13.77 -4.05 6.73
C PHE A 107 13.54 -2.80 7.59
N THR A 108 12.30 -2.57 8.03
CA THR A 108 11.98 -1.44 8.94
C THR A 108 12.71 -1.55 10.26
N LYS A 109 13.04 -2.77 10.69
CA LYS A 109 13.83 -2.93 11.90
C LYS A 109 15.33 -2.71 11.71
N SER A 110 15.89 -3.10 10.58
CA SER A 110 17.31 -2.90 10.29
C SER A 110 17.67 -1.47 9.87
N PHE A 111 16.80 -0.77 9.12
CA PHE A 111 17.12 0.54 8.53
C PHE A 111 16.83 1.74 9.47
N PRO A 112 15.58 2.11 9.84
CA PRO A 112 15.36 3.23 10.77
C PRO A 112 15.81 2.98 12.22
N PHE A 113 15.69 1.76 12.77
CA PHE A 113 16.00 1.54 14.20
C PHE A 113 17.48 1.28 14.48
N LYS A 114 18.15 0.40 13.73
CA LYS A 114 19.58 0.11 13.94
C LYS A 114 20.51 1.20 13.39
N ARG A 115 20.22 1.73 12.19
CA ARG A 115 21.09 2.73 11.54
C ARG A 115 20.84 4.16 12.04
N HIS A 116 19.59 4.54 12.29
CA HIS A 116 19.22 5.90 12.73
C HIS A 116 18.89 6.02 14.23
N ARG A 117 19.06 4.94 15.02
CA ARG A 117 18.88 4.92 16.49
C ARG A 117 17.51 5.40 16.97
N ILE A 118 16.45 5.15 16.22
CA ILE A 118 15.09 5.47 16.65
C ILE A 118 14.68 4.46 17.75
N PRO A 119 14.19 4.91 18.92
CA PRO A 119 13.84 4.02 20.03
C PRO A 119 12.76 3.01 19.63
N THR A 120 13.03 1.72 19.86
CA THR A 120 12.08 0.63 19.60
C THR A 120 12.28 -0.50 20.61
N ALA A 121 11.30 -1.40 20.71
CA ALA A 121 11.40 -2.57 21.58
C ALA A 121 12.57 -3.48 21.16
N ALA A 122 13.26 -4.06 22.14
CA ALA A 122 14.29 -5.06 21.89
C ALA A 122 13.71 -6.20 21.03
N TYR A 123 14.47 -6.62 20.01
CA TYR A 123 14.01 -7.64 19.08
C TYR A 123 15.18 -8.41 18.47
N SER A 124 14.88 -9.64 18.06
CA SER A 124 15.68 -10.44 17.13
C SER A 124 14.78 -10.95 16.00
N VAL A 125 15.39 -11.29 14.87
CA VAL A 125 14.75 -11.93 13.72
C VAL A 125 15.38 -13.32 13.61
N PHE A 126 14.55 -14.33 13.42
CA PHE A 126 14.95 -15.72 13.34
C PHE A 126 14.36 -16.34 12.08
N ASP A 127 15.21 -17.09 11.38
CA ASP A 127 14.81 -17.86 10.22
C ASP A 127 14.64 -19.35 10.60
N ASP A 128 15.08 -19.71 11.82
CA ASP A 128 15.03 -21.04 12.43
C ASP A 128 14.18 -21.03 13.72
N ALA A 129 13.38 -22.09 13.91
CA ALA A 129 12.45 -22.18 15.03
C ALA A 129 13.15 -22.48 16.36
N ASP A 130 14.21 -23.28 16.36
CA ASP A 130 14.93 -23.67 17.57
C ASP A 130 15.71 -22.47 18.14
N GLU A 131 16.34 -21.66 17.26
CA GLU A 131 16.97 -20.40 17.65
C GLU A 131 15.98 -19.40 18.26
N ALA A 132 14.77 -19.30 17.69
CA ALA A 132 13.72 -18.43 18.20
C ALA A 132 13.26 -18.86 19.61
N ILE A 133 13.07 -20.16 19.81
CA ILE A 133 12.66 -20.74 21.10
C ILE A 133 13.73 -20.46 22.17
N ASP A 134 15.00 -20.65 21.84
CA ASP A 134 16.08 -20.44 22.80
C ASP A 134 16.26 -18.97 23.17
N TRP A 135 16.02 -18.05 22.22
CA TRP A 135 16.02 -16.62 22.53
C TRP A 135 14.87 -16.21 23.44
N VAL A 136 13.66 -16.75 23.23
CA VAL A 136 12.50 -16.48 24.10
C VAL A 136 12.75 -17.00 25.52
N LYS A 137 13.37 -18.18 25.68
CA LYS A 137 13.76 -18.70 27.01
C LYS A 137 14.74 -17.79 27.73
N GLN A 138 15.65 -17.13 27.00
CA GLN A 138 16.65 -16.20 27.56
C GLN A 138 16.06 -14.82 27.89
N HIS A 139 14.87 -14.49 27.40
CA HIS A 139 14.20 -13.20 27.62
C HIS A 139 12.83 -13.39 28.31
N PRO A 140 12.81 -13.73 29.61
CA PRO A 140 11.57 -14.01 30.33
C PRO A 140 10.70 -12.75 30.46
N GLY A 141 9.46 -12.85 29.96
CA GLY A 141 8.46 -11.77 29.96
C GLY A 141 7.46 -11.93 28.83
N PRO A 142 6.41 -11.08 28.76
CA PRO A 142 5.49 -11.08 27.62
C PRO A 142 6.24 -10.69 26.35
N CYS A 143 6.31 -11.60 25.37
CA CYS A 143 6.92 -11.38 24.07
C CYS A 143 5.86 -11.33 22.97
N VAL A 144 6.16 -10.62 21.88
CA VAL A 144 5.28 -10.52 20.71
C VAL A 144 6.00 -11.16 19.53
N ILE A 145 5.45 -12.28 19.03
CA ILE A 145 5.94 -12.96 17.83
C ILE A 145 5.23 -12.35 16.62
N LYS A 146 5.98 -11.95 15.59
CA LYS A 146 5.44 -11.36 14.35
C LYS A 146 6.06 -12.05 13.15
N ALA A 147 5.22 -12.58 12.26
CA ALA A 147 5.68 -13.04 10.95
C ALA A 147 6.18 -11.86 10.10
N ASP A 148 7.32 -12.04 9.42
CA ASP A 148 7.84 -11.08 8.46
C ASP A 148 7.05 -11.12 7.14
N GLY A 149 6.92 -9.99 6.45
CA GLY A 149 6.12 -9.82 5.24
C GLY A 149 4.72 -9.22 5.43
N LEU A 150 3.99 -9.08 4.30
CA LEU A 150 2.61 -8.60 4.21
C LEU A 150 1.62 -9.65 4.77
N ALA A 151 1.62 -9.84 6.08
CA ALA A 151 0.72 -10.75 6.78
C ALA A 151 -0.66 -10.12 7.06
N ALA A 152 -1.25 -9.40 6.08
CA ALA A 152 -2.65 -8.94 6.02
C ALA A 152 -3.35 -8.47 7.32
N GLY A 153 -2.62 -7.96 8.32
CA GLY A 153 -3.18 -7.53 9.61
C GLY A 153 -3.81 -8.62 10.48
N GLU A 154 -4.00 -9.86 10.01
CA GLU A 154 -4.68 -10.91 10.75
C GLU A 154 -4.00 -12.28 10.65
N ARG A 155 -3.61 -12.76 11.83
CA ARG A 155 -3.50 -14.14 12.35
C ARG A 155 -2.15 -14.38 13.03
N GLY A 156 -2.15 -14.05 14.32
CA GLY A 156 -1.22 -14.49 15.35
C GLY A 156 -1.95 -14.34 16.68
#